data_AF-A0A966NF90-F1
#
_entry.id   AF-A0A966NF90-F1
#
_cell.length_a   1.000
_cell.length_b   1.000
_cell.length_c   1.000
_cell.angle_alpha   90.00
_cell.angle_beta   90.00
_cell.angle_gamma   90.00
#
_symmetry.space_group_name_H-M   'P 1'
#
loop_
_entity.id
_entity.type
_entity.pdbx_description
1 polymer ?
#
loop_
_entity_poly.entity_id
_entity_poly.type
_entity_poly.pdbx_seq_one_letter_code
_entity_poly.pdbx_strand_id
1 'polypeptide(L)' 'MDLVTTPSERSTGRMALVSLAVVAAAALVALVVAMRRVGPEATFEPGLEFNPDFDLTVDEIIADIRGDSPHG' A
#
# COMPACT_ATOMS: atom_id res chain seq x y z
N MET A 1 15.81 -50.66 17.65
CA MET A 1 14.33 -50.67 17.54
C MET A 1 13.96 -49.51 16.65
N ASP A 2 13.56 -49.78 15.40
CA ASP A 2 13.11 -48.72 14.50
C ASP A 2 11.72 -48.26 14.92
N LEU A 3 11.57 -46.97 15.21
CA LEU A 3 10.29 -46.36 15.54
C LEU A 3 9.46 -46.27 14.26
N VAL A 4 8.62 -47.27 14.02
CA VAL A 4 7.69 -47.27 12.88
C VAL A 4 6.57 -46.27 13.19
N THR A 5 6.65 -45.08 12.61
CA THR A 5 5.59 -44.08 12.72
C THR A 5 4.34 -44.55 11.98
N THR A 6 3.25 -44.56 12.73
CA THR A 6 1.92 -44.99 12.28
C THR A 6 1.31 -43.98 11.29
N PRO A 7 0.39 -44.41 10.40
CA PRO A 7 -0.24 -43.51 9.43
C PRO A 7 -0.96 -42.30 10.08
N SER A 8 -1.53 -42.50 11.27
CA SER A 8 -2.16 -41.46 12.08
C SER A 8 -1.17 -40.39 12.54
N GLU A 9 0.05 -40.76 12.94
CA GLU A 9 1.08 -39.80 13.37
C GLU A 9 1.55 -38.91 12.21
N ARG A 10 1.63 -39.47 11.00
CA ARG A 10 1.94 -38.68 9.79
C ARG A 10 0.82 -37.71 9.43
N SER A 11 -0.44 -38.11 9.61
CA SER A 11 -1.60 -37.24 9.40
C SER A 11 -1.62 -36.07 10.39
N THR A 12 -1.42 -36.36 11.68
CA THR A 12 -1.35 -35.34 12.74
C THR A 12 -0.20 -34.37 12.53
N GLY A 13 0.98 -34.84 12.13
CA GLY A 13 2.12 -33.97 11.80
C GLY A 13 1.82 -33.01 10.64
N ARG A 14 1.13 -33.49 9.59
CA ARG A 14 0.72 -32.64 8.47
C ARG A 14 -0.31 -31.59 8.89
N MET A 15 -1.29 -31.98 9.72
CA MET A 15 -2.29 -31.04 10.25
C MET A 15 -1.66 -29.96 11.13
N ALA A 16 -0.65 -30.31 11.94
CA ALA A 16 0.10 -29.35 12.74
C ALA A 16 0.86 -28.34 11.87
N LEU A 17 1.53 -28.81 10.80
CA LEU A 17 2.23 -27.94 9.86
C LEU A 17 1.29 -27.01 9.09
N VAL A 18 0.14 -27.52 8.64
CA VAL A 18 -0.89 -26.71 7.98
C VAL A 18 -1.43 -25.64 8.93
N SER A 19 -1.71 -26.00 10.18
CA SER A 19 -2.19 -25.05 11.19
C SER A 19 -1.17 -23.95 11.46
N LEU A 20 0.12 -24.32 11.58
CA LEU A 20 1.20 -23.35 11.75
C LEU A 20 1.33 -22.42 10.54
N ALA A 21 1.23 -22.94 9.32
CA ALA A 21 1.29 -22.15 8.11
C ALA A 21 0.12 -21.15 8.00
N VAL A 22 -1.09 -21.56 8.39
CA VAL A 22 -2.26 -20.68 8.44
C VAL A 22 -2.07 -19.55 9.44
N VAL A 23 -1.58 -19.85 10.64
CA VAL A 23 -1.30 -18.83 11.67
C VAL A 23 -0.23 -17.84 11.21
N ALA A 24 0.86 -18.34 10.60
CA ALA A 24 1.91 -17.49 10.05
C ALA A 24 1.40 -16.57 8.93
N ALA A 25 0.59 -17.09 8.02
CA ALA A 25 -0.03 -16.29 6.96
C ALA A 25 -0.96 -15.19 7.52
N ALA A 26 -1.78 -15.53 8.52
CA ALA A 26 -2.66 -14.57 9.18
C ALA A 26 -1.88 -13.43 9.86
N ALA A 27 -0.76 -13.76 10.53
CA ALA A 27 0.10 -12.76 11.16
C ALA A 27 0.72 -11.79 10.14
N LEU A 28 1.16 -12.29 8.99
CA LEU A 28 1.70 -11.45 7.91
C LEU A 28 0.63 -10.49 7.36
N VAL A 29 -0.59 -10.98 7.15
CA VAL A 29 -1.71 -10.14 6.70
C VAL A 29 -2.02 -9.04 7.73
N ALA A 30 -2.07 -9.39 9.01
CA ALA A 30 -2.30 -8.42 10.08
C ALA A 30 -1.21 -7.34 10.13
N LEU A 31 0.06 -7.73 9.94
CA LEU A 31 1.18 -6.79 9.88
C LEU A 31 1.05 -5.82 8.70
N VAL A 32 0.72 -6.31 7.50
CA VAL A 32 0.51 -5.46 6.32
C VAL A 32 -0.63 -4.47 6.55
N VAL A 33 -1.74 -4.93 7.14
CA VAL A 33 -2.88 -4.06 7.48
C VAL A 33 -2.48 -2.99 8.49
N ALA A 34 -1.71 -3.34 9.53
CA ALA A 34 -1.20 -2.40 10.50
C ALA A 34 -0.31 -1.33 9.86
N MET A 35 0.64 -1.74 9.00
CA MET A 35 1.53 -0.82 8.29
C MET A 35 0.76 0.16 7.39
N ARG A 36 -0.31 -0.29 6.72
CA ARG A 36 -1.14 0.58 5.88
C ARG A 36 -1.94 1.61 6.69
N ARG A 37 -2.30 1.31 7.94
CA ARG A 37 -2.95 2.27 8.84
C ARG A 37 -1.99 3.32 9.38
N VAL A 38 -0.69 3.02 9.41
CA VAL A 38 0.39 3.95 9.78
C VAL A 38 1.02 4.55 8.52
N GLY A 39 0.24 4.71 7.44
CA GLY A 39 0.67 5.54 6.31
C GLY A 39 0.95 6.96 6.82
N PRO A 40 1.90 7.70 6.21
CA PRO A 40 2.07 9.10 6.53
C PRO A 40 0.71 9.77 6.39
N GLU A 41 0.26 10.46 7.45
CA GLU A 41 -0.90 11.33 7.32
C GLU A 41 -0.66 12.22 6.11
N ALA A 42 -1.69 12.44 5.29
CA ALA A 42 -1.58 13.39 4.19
C ALA A 42 -1.23 14.74 4.82
N THR A 43 0.05 15.09 4.82
CA THR A 43 0.54 16.38 5.29
C THR A 43 -0.02 17.37 4.30
N PHE A 44 -1.11 18.02 4.68
CA PHE A 44 -1.63 19.14 3.93
C PHE A 44 -0.53 20.20 3.97
N GLU A 45 0.20 20.39 2.87
CA GLU A 45 1.18 21.46 2.79
C GLU A 45 0.42 22.79 2.94
N PRO A 46 0.67 23.55 4.01
CA PRO A 46 0.07 24.88 4.14
C PRO A 46 0.64 25.74 3.01
N GLY A 47 -0.17 26.08 2.01
CA GLY A 47 0.25 26.84 0.83
C GLY A 47 -0.33 26.34 -0.50
N LEU A 48 -0.84 25.11 -0.59
CA LEU A 48 -1.66 24.63 -1.71
C LEU A 48 -3.13 25.01 -1.49
N GLU A 49 -3.36 26.29 -1.22
CA GLU A 49 -4.69 26.85 -1.17
C GLU A 49 -5.15 27.14 -2.59
N PHE A 50 -6.42 26.90 -2.89
CA PHE A 50 -7.01 27.33 -4.15
C PHE A 50 -6.81 28.85 -4.27
N ASN A 51 -5.99 29.30 -5.21
CA ASN A 51 -5.80 30.73 -5.46
C ASN A 51 -7.01 31.23 -6.26
N PRO A 52 -7.97 31.95 -5.65
CA PRO A 52 -9.15 32.44 -6.36
C PRO A 52 -8.80 33.52 -7.39
N ASP A 53 -7.59 34.09 -7.31
CA ASP A 53 -7.09 35.08 -8.26
C ASP A 53 -6.42 34.43 -9.48
N PHE A 54 -6.44 33.10 -9.58
CA PHE A 54 -5.97 32.36 -10.75
C PHE A 54 -7.02 32.42 -11.88
N ASP A 55 -7.20 33.62 -12.45
CA ASP A 55 -8.04 33.87 -13.61
C ASP A 55 -7.16 33.93 -14.87
N LEU A 56 -6.69 32.77 -15.32
CA LEU A 56 -6.04 32.69 -16.63
C LEU A 56 -7.08 32.84 -17.72
N THR A 57 -6.88 33.82 -18.60
CA THR A 57 -7.68 33.93 -19.81
C THR A 57 -7.42 32.71 -20.70
N VAL A 58 -8.40 32.35 -21.53
CA VAL A 58 -8.28 31.21 -22.47
C VAL A 58 -7.04 31.36 -23.37
N ASP A 59 -6.70 32.58 -23.75
CA ASP A 59 -5.53 32.87 -24.59
C ASP A 59 -4.21 32.60 -23.86
N GLU A 60 -4.11 32.90 -22.57
CA GLU A 60 -2.93 32.61 -21.73
C GLU A 60 -2.74 31.10 -21.52
N ILE A 61 -3.83 30.36 -21.32
CA ILE A 61 -3.80 28.89 -21.23
C ILE A 61 -3.29 28.28 -22.53
N ILE A 62 -3.77 28.78 -23.68
CA ILE A 62 -3.35 28.30 -25.00
C ILE A 62 -1.87 28.63 -25.26
N ALA A 63 -1.41 29.83 -24.88
CA ALA A 63 -0.01 30.23 -25.02
C ALA A 63 0.92 29.35 -24.18
N ASP A 64 0.54 29.03 -22.93
CA ASP A 64 1.31 28.15 -22.05
C ASP A 64 1.42 26.71 -22.61
N ILE A 65 0.30 26.14 -23.08
CA ILE A 65 0.28 24.81 -23.73
C ILE A 65 1.18 24.76 -24.97
N ARG A 66 1.32 25.88 -25.68
CA ARG A 66 2.18 25.99 -26.88
C ARG A 66 3.64 26.27 -26.54
N GLY A 67 3.96 26.63 -25.30
CA GLY A 67 5.30 27.03 -24.87
C GLY A 67 5.68 28.47 -25.26
N ASP A 68 4.68 29.32 -25.55
CA ASP A 68 4.85 30.70 -26.01
C ASP A 68 4.84 31.72 -24.85
N SER A 69 4.88 31.27 -23.58
CA SER A 69 4.78 32.15 -22.42
C SER A 69 5.94 33.17 -22.41
N PRO A 70 5.66 34.49 -22.32
CA PRO A 70 6.68 35.55 -22.36
C PRO A 70 7.55 35.61 -21.09
N HIS A 71 7.28 34.75 -20.10
CA HIS A 71 8.05 34.63 -18.85
C HIS A 71 8.96 33.40 -18.90
N GLY A 72 9.93 33.43 -19.82
CA GLY A 72 11.15 32.61 -19.76
C GLY A 72 12.26 33.34 -19.02
#